data_AF-A0A089HSW8-F1
#
_entry.id   AF-A0A089HSW8-F1
#
_cell.length_a   1.000
_cell.length_b   1.000
_cell.length_c   1.000
_cell.angle_alpha   90.00
_cell.angle_beta   90.00
_cell.angle_gamma   90.00
#
_symmetry.space_group_name_H-M   'P 1'
#
loop_
_entity.id
_entity.type
_entity.pdbx_description
1 polymer ?
#
loop_
_entity_poly.entity_id
_entity_poly.type
_entity_poly.pdbx_seq_one_letter_code
_entity_poly.pdbx_strand_id
1 'polypeptide(L)'
;MWIFAETGQGDFWLINLSNTFDSTVYFYDHDTEDFQSANILNMSVDLKEWFILADLISQMEELLDTQADIYFDENLNLKNEYRQELLGEVEKIKEGLSDIYPFELRG
;
A
#
# COMPACT_ATOMS: atom_id res chain seq x y z
N MET A 1 -0.35 -18.17 6.37
CA MET A 1 -0.98 -16.88 6.02
C MET A 1 -2.00 -17.15 4.93
N TRP A 2 -2.97 -16.25 4.80
CA TRP A 2 -4.01 -16.31 3.79
C TRP A 2 -3.93 -15.05 2.93
N ILE A 3 -4.04 -15.20 1.61
CA ILE A 3 -4.24 -14.06 0.71
C ILE A 3 -5.71 -13.64 0.84
N PHE A 4 -5.96 -12.35 1.00
CA PHE A 4 -7.33 -11.82 1.14
C PHE A 4 -7.64 -10.65 0.19
N ALA A 5 -6.61 -10.03 -0.40
CA ALA A 5 -6.76 -9.02 -1.44
C ALA A 5 -5.55 -9.03 -2.37
N GLU A 6 -5.71 -8.43 -3.55
CA GLU A 6 -4.68 -8.19 -4.54
C GLU A 6 -4.71 -6.72 -4.96
N THR A 7 -3.57 -6.17 -5.35
CA THR A 7 -3.42 -4.83 -5.93
C THR A 7 -2.48 -4.89 -7.12
N GLY A 8 -2.68 -4.05 -8.13
CA GLY A 8 -1.78 -3.98 -9.29
C GLY A 8 -1.69 -5.28 -10.10
N GLN A 9 -0.48 -5.63 -10.55
CA GLN A 9 -0.20 -6.78 -11.44
C GLN A 9 0.27 -8.04 -10.70
N GLY A 10 -0.29 -8.32 -9.53
CA GLY A 10 -0.04 -9.58 -8.81
C GLY A 10 0.47 -9.42 -7.38
N ASP A 11 0.49 -8.19 -6.84
CA ASP A 11 0.84 -7.96 -5.45
C ASP A 11 -0.26 -8.51 -4.53
N PHE A 12 0.16 -9.16 -3.45
CA PHE A 12 -0.77 -9.84 -2.54
C PHE A 12 -0.78 -9.21 -1.16
N TRP A 13 -1.99 -9.02 -0.64
CA TRP A 13 -2.23 -8.70 0.76
C TRP A 13 -2.55 -9.97 1.52
N LEU A 14 -1.80 -10.20 2.60
CA LEU A 14 -1.88 -11.41 3.39
C LEU A 14 -2.29 -11.11 4.84
N ILE A 15 -2.98 -12.06 5.45
CA ILE A 15 -3.37 -11.99 6.85
C ILE A 15 -3.03 -13.30 7.56
N ASN A 16 -2.59 -13.19 8.81
CA ASN A 16 -2.40 -14.37 9.64
C ASN A 16 -3.64 -14.64 10.52
N LEU A 17 -4.45 -15.62 10.11
CA LEU A 17 -5.65 -16.04 10.84
C LEU A 17 -5.37 -17.03 12.00
N SER A 18 -4.11 -17.43 12.22
CA SER A 18 -3.78 -18.38 13.30
C SER A 18 -3.81 -17.75 14.70
N ASN A 19 -3.72 -16.42 14.79
CA ASN A 19 -3.81 -15.68 16.05
C ASN A 19 -5.14 -14.92 16.09
N THR A 20 -6.02 -15.31 17.02
CA THR A 20 -7.38 -14.75 17.16
C THR A 20 -7.44 -13.33 17.72
N PHE A 21 -6.30 -12.72 18.09
CA PHE A 21 -6.24 -11.39 18.71
C PHE A 21 -5.43 -10.35 17.93
N ASP A 22 -4.55 -10.76 17.01
CA ASP A 22 -3.71 -9.86 16.23
C ASP A 22 -3.84 -10.19 14.74
N SER A 23 -4.81 -9.56 14.08
CA SER A 23 -5.03 -9.64 12.63
C SER A 23 -4.07 -8.71 11.90
N THR A 24 -2.76 -8.97 12.02
CA THR A 24 -1.75 -8.20 11.30
C THR A 24 -1.82 -8.49 9.81
N VAL A 25 -1.81 -7.44 9.01
CA VAL A 25 -1.74 -7.48 7.56
C VAL A 25 -0.29 -7.43 7.11
N TYR A 26 -0.02 -8.16 6.03
CA TYR A 26 1.27 -8.25 5.37
C TYR A 26 1.09 -7.94 3.88
N PHE A 27 2.17 -7.52 3.23
CA PHE A 27 2.22 -7.25 1.80
C PHE A 27 3.31 -8.10 1.15
N TYR A 28 3.01 -8.62 -0.04
CA TYR A 28 3.96 -9.33 -0.89
C TYR A 28 3.98 -8.64 -2.25
N ASP A 29 5.16 -8.14 -2.62
CA ASP A 29 5.46 -7.56 -3.92
C ASP A 29 5.79 -8.69 -4.90
N HIS A 30 5.03 -8.79 -5.98
CA HIS A 30 5.19 -9.86 -6.98
C HIS A 30 6.51 -9.78 -7.76
N ASP A 31 7.16 -8.61 -7.79
CA ASP A 31 8.46 -8.41 -8.42
C ASP A 31 9.62 -8.90 -7.54
N THR A 32 9.35 -9.21 -6.27
CA THR A 32 10.35 -9.85 -5.40
C THR A 32 10.59 -11.31 -5.82
N GLU A 33 11.82 -11.81 -5.59
CA GLU A 33 12.13 -13.23 -5.80
C GLU A 33 11.17 -14.13 -5.01
N ASP A 34 11.10 -15.43 -5.35
CA ASP A 34 10.28 -16.50 -4.77
C ASP A 34 9.41 -16.14 -3.54
N PHE A 35 8.13 -16.53 -3.55
CA PHE A 35 7.18 -16.38 -2.44
C PHE A 35 7.69 -17.03 -1.13
N GLN A 36 8.52 -16.29 -0.39
CA GLN A 36 9.20 -16.70 0.84
C GLN A 36 8.97 -15.66 1.92
N SER A 37 8.98 -16.10 3.18
CA SER A 37 8.76 -15.23 4.34
C SER A 37 9.68 -14.01 4.43
N ALA A 38 10.86 -14.07 3.81
CA ALA A 38 11.81 -12.95 3.79
C ALA A 38 11.36 -11.80 2.87
N ASN A 39 10.49 -12.08 1.90
CA ASN A 39 9.99 -11.15 0.90
C ASN A 39 8.56 -10.67 1.22
N ILE A 40 8.09 -10.93 2.45
CA ILE A 40 6.77 -10.54 2.92
C ILE A 40 6.95 -9.41 3.94
N LEU A 41 6.46 -8.23 3.57
CA LEU A 41 6.53 -7.04 4.39
C LEU A 41 5.43 -7.07 5.47
N ASN A 42 5.83 -6.94 6.73
CA ASN A 42 4.87 -6.74 7.81
C ASN A 42 4.43 -5.28 7.83
N MET A 43 3.19 -5.02 7.45
CA MET A 43 2.62 -3.68 7.37
C MET A 43 2.29 -3.10 8.74
N SER A 44 2.33 -3.92 9.80
CA SER A 44 1.95 -3.55 11.17
C SER A 44 0.53 -3.00 11.32
N VAL A 45 -0.32 -3.10 10.28
CA VAL A 45 -1.71 -2.65 10.31
C VAL A 45 -2.68 -3.79 10.61
N ASP A 46 -3.80 -3.46 11.25
CA ASP A 46 -4.96 -4.34 11.35
C ASP A 46 -5.86 -4.23 10.10
N LEU A 47 -6.94 -5.03 10.05
CA LEU A 47 -7.83 -5.05 8.88
C LEU A 47 -8.61 -3.73 8.70
N LYS A 48 -8.91 -2.99 9.77
CA LYS A 48 -9.61 -1.70 9.68
C LYS A 48 -8.68 -0.61 9.16
N GLU A 49 -7.48 -0.55 9.70
CA GLU A 49 -6.39 0.32 9.21
C GLU A 49 -6.10 0.01 7.72
N TRP A 50 -6.11 -1.27 7.34
CA TRP A 50 -5.98 -1.68 5.94
C TRP A 50 -7.11 -1.19 5.04
N PHE A 51 -8.38 -1.19 5.48
CA PHE A 51 -9.47 -0.64 4.67
C PHE A 51 -9.29 0.86 4.39
N ILE A 52 -8.77 1.62 5.35
CA ILE A 52 -8.47 3.05 5.15
C ILE A 52 -7.33 3.21 4.14
N LEU A 53 -6.29 2.38 4.25
CA LEU A 53 -5.18 2.37 3.31
C LEU A 53 -5.65 2.00 1.88
N ALA A 54 -6.49 0.98 1.75
CA ALA A 54 -7.05 0.54 0.48
C ALA A 54 -7.90 1.63 -0.18
N ASP A 55 -8.68 2.37 0.61
CA ASP A 55 -9.45 3.52 0.12
C ASP A 55 -8.54 4.64 -0.39
N LEU A 56 -7.46 4.98 0.33
CA LEU A 56 -6.46 5.96 -0.15
C LEU A 56 -5.80 5.52 -1.46
N ILE A 57 -5.43 4.25 -1.58
CA ILE A 57 -4.82 3.70 -2.81
C ILE A 57 -5.82 3.80 -3.97
N SER A 58 -7.08 3.41 -3.74
CA SER A 58 -8.13 3.51 -4.77
C SER A 58 -8.37 4.94 -5.23
N GLN A 59 -8.34 5.92 -4.32
CA GLN A 59 -8.45 7.34 -4.68
C GLN A 59 -7.27 7.80 -5.53
N MET A 60 -6.05 7.36 -5.21
CA MET A 60 -4.86 7.67 -6.01
C MET A 60 -4.95 7.08 -7.43
N GLU A 61 -5.41 5.83 -7.56
CA GLU A 61 -5.63 5.21 -8.87
C GLU A 61 -6.70 5.96 -9.69
N GLU A 62 -7.79 6.40 -9.06
CA GLU A 62 -8.81 7.22 -9.72
C GLU A 62 -8.25 8.56 -10.20
N LEU A 63 -7.38 9.21 -9.43
CA LEU A 63 -6.72 10.45 -9.84
C LEU A 63 -5.81 10.22 -11.05
N LEU A 64 -5.11 9.08 -11.12
CA LEU A 64 -4.29 8.70 -12.27
C LEU A 64 -5.15 8.53 -13.52
N ASP A 65 -6.32 7.90 -13.40
CA ASP A 65 -7.20 7.65 -14.55
C ASP A 65 -7.93 8.91 -15.02
N THR A 66 -8.26 9.84 -14.12
CA THR A 66 -9.16 10.96 -14.42
C THR A 66 -8.47 12.32 -14.54
N GLN A 67 -7.36 12.53 -13.84
CA GLN A 67 -6.74 13.85 -13.62
C GLN A 67 -5.20 13.77 -13.64
N ALA A 68 -4.63 12.86 -14.45
CA ALA A 68 -3.18 12.63 -14.54
C ALA A 68 -2.38 13.92 -14.76
N ASP A 69 -2.84 14.81 -15.63
CA ASP A 69 -2.15 16.07 -15.97
C ASP A 69 -2.02 17.04 -14.79
N ILE A 70 -2.92 16.95 -13.82
CA ILE A 70 -2.94 17.78 -12.62
C ILE A 70 -2.02 17.19 -11.55
N TYR A 71 -2.18 15.90 -11.24
CA TYR A 71 -1.54 15.29 -10.06
C TYR A 71 -0.23 14.56 -10.37
N PHE A 72 0.01 14.16 -11.62
CA PHE A 72 1.14 13.33 -12.01
C PHE A 72 2.05 14.06 -13.02
N ASP A 73 3.33 13.69 -13.02
CA ASP A 73 4.31 14.19 -13.98
C ASP A 73 4.25 13.43 -15.32
N GLU A 74 5.16 13.77 -16.24
CA GLU A 74 5.26 13.15 -17.56
C GLU A 74 5.62 11.65 -17.53
N ASN A 75 6.12 11.15 -16.41
CA ASN A 75 6.45 9.74 -16.18
C ASN A 75 5.36 9.01 -15.38
N LEU A 76 4.20 9.64 -15.15
CA LEU A 76 3.10 9.14 -14.32
C LEU A 76 3.48 8.95 -12.85
N ASN A 77 4.46 9.71 -12.36
CA ASN A 77 4.77 9.78 -10.95
C ASN A 77 3.92 10.86 -10.28
N LEU A 78 3.44 10.60 -9.06
CA LEU A 78 2.72 11.59 -8.28
C LEU A 78 3.64 12.78 -7.98
N LYS A 79 3.22 14.01 -8.34
CA LYS A 79 4.01 15.22 -8.10
C LYS A 79 4.32 15.37 -6.61
N ASN A 80 5.48 15.93 -6.30
CA ASN A 80 6.04 15.89 -4.96
C ASN A 80 5.10 16.50 -3.89
N GLU A 81 4.39 17.59 -4.18
CA GLU A 81 3.43 18.18 -3.26
C GLU A 81 2.31 17.21 -2.85
N TYR A 82 1.72 16.51 -3.81
CA TYR A 82 0.66 15.52 -3.57
C TYR A 82 1.21 14.24 -2.98
N ARG A 83 2.46 13.88 -3.30
CA ARG A 83 3.19 12.79 -2.65
C ARG A 83 3.35 13.02 -1.15
N GLN A 84 3.76 14.23 -0.75
CA GLN A 84 3.87 14.57 0.67
C GLN A 84 2.51 14.57 1.37
N GLU A 85 1.45 14.99 0.67
CA GLU A 85 0.08 14.92 1.18
C GLU A 85 -0.36 13.46 1.41
N LEU A 86 -0.16 12.58 0.42
CA LEU A 86 -0.46 11.15 0.52
C LEU A 86 0.30 10.49 1.67
N LEU A 87 1.62 10.71 1.77
CA LEU A 87 2.42 10.17 2.88
C LEU A 87 1.93 10.69 4.24
N GLY A 88 1.48 11.95 4.31
CA GLY A 88 0.85 12.52 5.49
C GLY A 88 -0.46 11.84 5.86
N GLU A 89 -1.30 11.47 4.89
CA GLU A 89 -2.53 10.70 5.16
C GLU A 89 -2.22 9.25 5.58
N VAL A 90 -1.23 8.61 4.95
CA VAL A 90 -0.77 7.26 5.33
C VAL A 90 -0.25 7.24 6.78
N GLU A 91 0.53 8.26 7.17
CA GLU A 91 1.06 8.37 8.54
C GLU A 91 -0.05 8.56 9.60
N LYS A 92 -1.19 9.18 9.23
CA LYS A 92 -2.35 9.30 10.12
C LYS A 92 -3.07 7.97 10.35
N ILE A 93 -2.95 7.01 9.43
CA ILE A 93 -3.52 5.66 9.62
C ILE A 93 -2.79 4.98 10.77
N LYS A 94 -1.46 4.99 10.73
CA LYS A 94 -0.60 4.42 11.76
C LYS A 94 0.78 5.05 11.72
N GLU A 95 1.31 5.38 12.89
CA GLU A 95 2.67 5.91 13.04
C GLU A 95 3.71 4.95 12.43
N GLY A 96 4.58 5.49 11.58
CA GLY A 96 5.64 4.76 10.86
C GLY A 96 5.15 3.97 9.65
N LEU A 97 3.85 4.02 9.30
CA LEU A 97 3.35 3.32 8.09
C LEU A 97 3.87 3.96 6.81
N SER A 98 4.13 5.27 6.82
CA SER A 98 4.68 5.99 5.67
C SER A 98 6.12 5.54 5.32
N ASP A 99 6.89 5.08 6.31
CA ASP A 99 8.27 4.58 6.13
C ASP A 99 8.32 3.20 5.44
N ILE A 100 7.23 2.44 5.51
CA ILE A 100 7.12 1.08 4.96
C ILE A 100 6.03 1.00 3.88
N TYR A 101 5.61 2.14 3.34
CA TYR A 101 4.57 2.18 2.31
C TYR A 101 5.02 1.36 1.08
N PRO A 102 4.25 0.35 0.65
CA PRO A 102 4.73 -0.71 -0.24
C PRO A 102 4.82 -0.27 -1.70
N PHE A 103 4.10 0.78 -2.08
CA PHE A 103 4.14 1.29 -3.44
C PHE A 103 5.28 2.28 -3.58
N GLU A 104 6.12 2.07 -4.58
CA GLU A 104 7.12 3.07 -4.90
C GLU A 104 6.43 4.35 -5.36
N LEU A 105 6.50 5.36 -4.51
CA LEU A 105 6.24 6.74 -4.90
C LEU A 105 7.49 7.23 -5.64
N ARG A 106 7.75 6.69 -6.84
CA ARG A 106 8.90 7.11 -7.66
C ARG A 106 8.75 8.60 -7.99
N GLY A 107 9.87 9.30 -8.04
CA GLY A 107 9.96 10.74 -8.31
C GLY A 107 10.90 11.04 -9.47
#